data_AF-A0A2V9YE62-F1
#
_entry.id   AF-A0A2V9YE62-F1
#
_cell.length_a   1.000
_cell.length_b   1.000
_cell.length_c   1.000
_cell.angle_alpha   90.00
_cell.angle_beta   90.00
_cell.angle_gamma   90.00
#
_symmetry.space_group_name_H-M   'P 1'
#
loop_
_entity.id
_entity.type
_entity.pdbx_description
1 polymer ?
#
loop_
_entity_poly.entity_id
_entity_poly.type
_entity_poly.pdbx_seq_one_letter_code
_entity_poly.pdbx_strand_id
1 'polypeptide(L)'
;MPKPLAPPDAKRARGNPNWGNPLPPIPALPTEFEMEVTRLVLAKSQYTASAELKRWFDRNRSRVYVPEWLLAEWGMQVEDFSGAAR
;
A
#
# COMPACT_ATOMS: atom_id res chain seq x y z
N MET A 1 -23.42 -12.87 -59.40
CA MET A 1 -23.90 -12.05 -58.27
C MET A 1 -23.12 -12.47 -57.02
N PRO A 2 -22.18 -11.66 -56.51
CA PRO A 2 -21.47 -12.01 -55.28
C PRO A 2 -22.40 -11.79 -54.07
N LYS A 3 -22.48 -12.79 -53.20
CA LYS A 3 -23.28 -12.78 -51.96
C LYS A 3 -22.68 -11.75 -50.99
N PRO A 4 -23.48 -10.89 -50.31
CA PRO A 4 -22.92 -9.93 -49.38
C PRO A 4 -22.29 -10.66 -48.20
N LEU A 5 -21.02 -10.35 -47.92
CA LEU A 5 -20.33 -10.81 -46.72
C LEU A 5 -20.93 -10.01 -45.54
N ALA A 6 -21.87 -10.62 -44.82
CA ALA A 6 -22.38 -10.03 -43.58
C ALA A 6 -21.23 -9.90 -42.58
N PRO A 7 -21.07 -8.75 -41.88
CA PRO A 7 -20.12 -8.67 -40.78
C PRO A 7 -20.53 -9.71 -39.71
N PRO A 8 -19.58 -10.36 -39.04
CA PRO A 8 -19.92 -11.30 -37.97
C PRO A 8 -20.73 -10.53 -36.92
N ASP A 9 -21.86 -11.11 -36.52
CA ASP A 9 -22.63 -10.73 -35.34
C ASP A 9 -21.72 -10.80 -34.12
N ALA A 10 -20.92 -9.75 -33.91
CA ALA A 10 -20.18 -9.55 -32.69
C ALA A 10 -21.23 -9.27 -31.63
N LYS A 11 -21.75 -10.34 -31.02
CA LYS A 11 -22.49 -10.27 -29.77
C LYS A 11 -21.64 -9.44 -28.83
N ARG A 12 -21.99 -8.17 -28.68
CA ARG A 12 -21.33 -7.22 -27.78
C ARG A 12 -21.54 -7.77 -26.37
N ALA A 13 -20.58 -8.56 -25.89
CA ALA A 13 -20.52 -8.95 -24.51
C ALA A 13 -20.48 -7.64 -23.70
N ARG A 14 -21.58 -7.33 -23.01
CA ARG A 14 -21.63 -6.17 -22.13
C ARG A 14 -20.80 -6.52 -20.89
N GLY A 15 -19.59 -5.96 -20.79
CA GLY A 15 -18.74 -6.12 -19.62
C GLY A 15 -17.26 -6.07 -19.97
N ASN A 16 -16.43 -5.67 -19.01
CA ASN A 16 -14.98 -5.74 -19.15
C ASN A 16 -14.54 -7.21 -19.23
N PRO A 17 -13.91 -7.67 -20.31
CA PRO A 17 -13.41 -9.05 -20.42
C PRO A 17 -12.41 -9.42 -19.32
N ASN A 18 -11.86 -8.44 -18.60
CA ASN A 18 -10.92 -8.63 -17.52
C ASN A 18 -11.57 -8.87 -16.15
N TRP A 19 -12.90 -8.94 -16.05
CA TRP A 19 -13.56 -9.38 -14.81
C TRP A 19 -13.09 -10.80 -14.47
N GLY A 20 -12.47 -10.99 -13.30
CA GLY A 20 -12.00 -12.29 -12.83
C GLY A 20 -10.60 -12.69 -13.30
N ASN A 21 -9.94 -11.89 -14.14
CA ASN A 21 -8.52 -12.09 -14.40
C ASN A 21 -7.71 -11.63 -13.18
N PRO A 22 -6.85 -12.49 -12.61
CA PRO A 22 -5.99 -12.08 -11.51
C PRO A 22 -5.08 -10.96 -12.00
N LEU A 23 -5.08 -9.83 -11.28
CA LEU A 23 -4.12 -8.77 -11.55
C LEU A 23 -2.70 -9.35 -11.37
N PRO A 24 -1.75 -8.97 -12.24
CA PRO A 24 -0.36 -9.32 -12.02
C PRO A 24 0.07 -8.78 -10.64
N PRO A 25 0.92 -9.51 -9.91
CA PRO A 25 1.40 -9.06 -8.60
C PRO A 25 2.07 -7.69 -8.76
N ILE A 26 1.53 -6.68 -8.09
CA ILE A 26 2.10 -5.35 -8.06
C ILE A 26 3.33 -5.42 -7.15
N PRO A 27 4.52 -4.99 -7.61
CA PRO A 27 5.69 -4.94 -6.74
C PRO A 27 5.37 -4.06 -5.53
N ALA A 28 5.73 -4.54 -4.35
CA ALA A 28 5.56 -3.77 -3.12
C ALA A 28 6.37 -2.48 -3.25
N LEU A 29 5.67 -1.34 -3.34
CA LEU A 29 6.31 -0.04 -3.30
C LEU A 29 6.85 0.16 -1.88
N PRO A 30 8.10 0.63 -1.73
CA PRO A 30 8.63 0.92 -0.42
C PRO A 30 7.75 1.99 0.23
N THR A 31 7.42 1.77 1.50
CA THR A 31 6.67 2.78 2.26
C THR A 31 7.56 4.02 2.48
N GLU A 32 6.97 5.19 2.71
CA GLU A 32 7.76 6.39 3.01
C GLU A 32 8.68 6.20 4.22
N PHE A 33 8.28 5.35 5.18
CA PHE A 33 9.12 4.90 6.28
C PHE A 33 10.37 4.15 5.79
N GLU A 34 10.21 3.16 4.91
CA GLU A 34 11.33 2.40 4.36
C GLU A 34 12.26 3.31 3.52
N MET A 35 11.68 4.29 2.82
CA MET A 35 12.47 5.30 2.10
C MET A 35 13.32 6.15 3.05
N GLU A 36 12.74 6.62 4.17
CA GLU A 36 13.45 7.43 5.15
C GLU A 36 14.54 6.64 5.88
N VAL A 37 14.23 5.42 6.31
CA VAL A 37 15.19 4.49 6.91
C VAL A 37 16.37 4.22 5.97
N THR A 38 16.09 3.99 4.69
CA THR A 38 17.12 3.77 3.67
C THR A 38 17.99 5.01 3.49
N ARG A 39 17.37 6.20 3.50
CA ARG A 39 18.09 7.49 3.40
C ARG A 39 19.00 7.75 4.60
N LEU A 40 18.55 7.39 5.80
CA LEU A 40 19.31 7.54 7.04
C LEU A 40 20.29 6.39 7.28
N VAL A 41 20.31 5.37 6.39
CA VAL A 41 21.16 4.17 6.47
C VAL A 41 21.06 3.50 7.85
N LEU A 42 19.83 3.40 8.37
CA LEU A 42 19.59 2.84 9.70
C LEU A 42 19.37 1.33 9.62
N ALA A 43 20.00 0.59 10.53
CA ALA A 43 19.63 -0.79 10.82
C ALA A 43 18.38 -0.82 11.72
N LYS A 44 17.61 -1.92 11.67
CA LYS A 44 16.40 -2.09 12.53
C LYS A 44 16.68 -1.88 14.02
N SER A 45 17.86 -2.29 14.48
CA SER A 45 18.31 -2.09 15.87
C SER A 45 18.53 -0.62 16.25
N GLN A 46 18.67 0.26 15.27
CA GLN A 46 18.92 1.69 15.46
C GLN A 46 17.65 2.55 15.31
N TYR A 47 16.51 1.96 14.91
CA TYR A 47 15.29 2.75 14.69
C TYR A 47 14.81 3.40 15.99
N THR A 48 14.84 2.65 17.09
CA THR A 48 14.39 3.14 18.40
C THR A 48 15.33 4.20 18.96
N ALA A 49 16.64 4.08 18.70
CA ALA A 49 17.68 4.99 19.18
C ALA A 49 17.89 6.23 18.30
N SER A 50 17.38 6.25 17.07
CA SER A 50 17.60 7.36 16.13
C SER A 50 16.71 8.56 16.43
N ALA A 51 17.34 9.65 16.87
CA ALA A 51 16.66 10.92 17.09
C ALA A 51 16.12 11.55 15.79
N GLU A 52 16.79 11.31 14.66
CA GLU A 52 16.36 11.81 13.35
C GLU A 52 15.08 11.12 12.89
N LEU A 53 15.02 9.79 13.05
CA LEU A 53 13.82 9.00 12.74
C LEU A 53 12.63 9.43 13.62
N LYS A 54 12.88 9.70 14.91
CA LYS A 54 11.85 10.18 15.84
C LYS A 54 11.32 11.58 15.48
N ARG A 55 12.19 12.50 15.04
CA ARG A 55 11.78 13.84 14.55
C ARG A 55 11.04 13.77 13.22
N TRP A 56 11.41 12.85 12.34
CA TRP A 56 10.67 12.59 11.12
C TRP A 56 9.28 12.03 11.44
N PHE A 57 9.21 11.06 12.35
CA PHE A 57 7.95 10.48 12.82
C PHE A 57 7.01 11.55 13.37
N ASP A 58 7.49 12.43 14.26
CA ASP A 58 6.65 13.48 14.86
C ASP A 58 6.00 14.40 13.80
N ARG A 59 6.75 14.72 12.74
CA ARG A 59 6.26 15.51 11.59
C ARG A 59 5.28 14.74 10.70
N ASN A 60 5.42 13.42 10.61
CA ASN A 60 4.71 12.56 9.66
C ASN A 60 3.67 11.63 10.31
N ARG A 61 3.46 11.70 11.63
CA ARG A 61 2.64 10.78 12.44
C ARG A 61 1.21 10.59 11.97
N SER A 62 0.63 11.61 11.33
CA SER A 62 -0.76 11.60 10.84
C SER A 62 -0.88 11.28 9.36
N ARG A 63 0.25 11.11 8.66
CA ARG A 63 0.31 11.03 7.20
C ARG A 63 0.89 9.71 6.71
N VAL A 64 1.78 9.10 7.51
CA VAL A 64 2.59 7.97 7.08
C VAL A 64 2.33 6.77 7.97
N TYR A 65 2.25 5.60 7.35
CA TYR A 65 2.20 4.34 8.06
C TYR A 65 3.53 4.07 8.76
N VAL A 66 3.46 3.74 10.05
CA VAL A 66 4.62 3.43 10.88
C VAL A 66 4.37 2.07 11.53
N PRO A 67 5.36 1.16 11.55
CA PRO A 67 5.15 -0.18 12.06
C PRO A 67 4.75 -0.19 13.55
N GLU A 68 3.74 -0.99 13.89
CA GLU A 68 3.20 -1.11 15.25
C GLU A 68 4.26 -1.47 16.30
N TRP A 69 5.18 -2.38 15.96
CA TRP A 69 6.28 -2.77 16.85
C TRP A 69 7.19 -1.59 17.20
N LEU A 70 7.37 -0.64 16.28
CA LEU A 70 8.19 0.55 16.51
C LEU A 70 7.46 1.56 17.40
N LEU A 71 6.13 1.64 17.25
CA LEU A 71 5.26 2.46 18.09
C LEU A 71 5.23 1.93 19.52
N ALA A 72 5.17 0.61 19.70
CA ALA A 72 5.26 -0.05 20.99
C ALA A 72 6.59 0.26 21.70
N GLU A 73 7.72 0.20 21.00
CA GLU A 73 9.05 0.56 21.53
C GLU A 73 9.14 2.04 21.94
N TRP A 74 8.45 2.94 21.24
CA TRP A 74 8.39 4.36 21.61
C TRP A 74 7.33 4.68 22.68
N GLY A 75 6.57 3.68 23.15
CA GLY A 75 5.49 3.86 24.12
C GLY A 75 4.28 4.60 23.58
N MET A 76 4.12 4.64 22.25
CA MET A 76 2.98 5.26 21.58
C MET A 76 1.98 4.18 21.23
N GLN A 77 0.89 4.07 22.00
CA GLN A 77 -0.20 3.18 21.62
C GLN A 77 -1.04 3.85 20.53
N VAL A 78 -1.13 3.20 19.37
CA VAL A 78 -2.20 3.49 18.42
C VAL A 78 -3.45 2.88 19.02
N GLU A 79 -4.49 3.68 19.27
CA GLU A 79 -5.79 3.10 19.58
C GLU A 79 -6.22 2.27 18.37
N ASP A 80 -6.24 0.95 18.56
CA ASP A 80 -6.96 0.05 17.70
C ASP A 80 -8.41 0.52 17.68
N PHE A 81 -8.79 1.27 16.64
CA PHE A 81 -10.19 1.43 16.25
C PHE A 81 -10.68 0.08 15.71
N SER A 82 -10.65 -0.96 16.55
CA SER A 82 -11.42 -2.16 16.31
C SER A 82 -12.87 -1.70 16.38
N GLY A 83 -13.50 -1.61 15.21
CA GLY A 83 -14.92 -1.31 15.08
C GLY A 83 -15.72 -2.44 15.71
N ALA A 84 -15.81 -2.46 17.02
CA ALA A 84 -16.83 -3.19 17.75
C ALA A 84 -18.15 -2.45 17.51
N ALA A 85 -18.75 -2.70 16.36
CA ALA A 85 -20.16 -2.42 16.13
C ALA A 85 -20.93 -3.17 17.22
N ARG A 86 -21.52 -2.41 18.15
CA ARG A 86 -22.35 -2.91 19.24
C ARG A 86 -23.82 -2.73 18.90
#